data_AF-A0A2V9HNW0-F1
#
_entry.id   AF-A0A2V9HNW0-F1
#
_cell.length_a   1.000
_cell.length_b   1.000
_cell.length_c   1.000
_cell.angle_alpha   90.00
_cell.angle_beta   90.00
_cell.angle_gamma   90.00
#
_symmetry.space_group_name_H-M   'P 1'
#
loop_
_entity.id
_entity.type
_entity.pdbx_description
1 polymer ?
#
loop_
_entity_poly.entity_id
_entity_poly.type
_entity_poly.pdbx_seq_one_letter_code
_entity_poly.pdbx_strand_id
1 'polypeptide(L)'
;MELAAEKAAWPKPLKAGRGRGIAAAFGWGSYVAQVAEVTCDAKKGVLRVDRVVCAVDCGTAVNPLSVRAQMEGAINFGLAQALKSAITVSGGRVEQSNFHDYEVLRMSDAPPNIEVHIVDSPEPPGGCGEPGVPPAAPALANAIFAATGKRVRRLPMRAADLRSA
;
A
#
# COMPACT_ATOMS: atom_id res chain seq x y z
N MET A 1 -2.74 -11.76 -9.84
CA MET A 1 -3.43 -11.54 -8.53
C MET A 1 -3.34 -12.76 -7.62
N GLU A 2 -3.49 -13.98 -8.16
CA GLU A 2 -3.45 -15.24 -7.42
C GLU A 2 -2.18 -15.43 -6.59
N LEU A 3 -0.99 -15.20 -7.17
CA LEU A 3 0.28 -15.31 -6.45
C LEU A 3 0.32 -14.42 -5.19
N ALA A 4 -0.14 -13.17 -5.27
CA ALA A 4 -0.19 -12.29 -4.10
C ALA A 4 -1.15 -12.82 -3.03
N ALA A 5 -2.32 -13.33 -3.43
CA ALA A 5 -3.31 -13.90 -2.51
C ALA A 5 -2.79 -15.18 -1.84
N GLU A 6 -2.13 -16.06 -2.59
CA GLU A 6 -1.49 -17.28 -2.07
C GLU A 6 -0.42 -16.94 -1.02
N LYS A 7 0.53 -16.06 -1.37
CA LYS A 7 1.64 -15.66 -0.48
C LYS A 7 1.17 -14.86 0.74
N ALA A 8 0.04 -14.16 0.63
CA ALA A 8 -0.62 -13.52 1.75
C ALA A 8 -1.46 -14.50 2.61
N ALA A 9 -1.52 -15.78 2.27
CA ALA A 9 -2.40 -16.77 2.92
C ALA A 9 -3.86 -16.28 2.98
N TRP A 10 -4.37 -15.74 1.87
CA TRP A 10 -5.68 -15.08 1.75
C TRP A 10 -6.85 -15.80 2.46
N PRO A 11 -7.05 -17.12 2.33
CA PRO A 11 -8.20 -17.80 2.96
C PRO A 11 -8.07 -17.92 4.49
N LYS A 12 -6.88 -17.71 5.07
CA LYS A 12 -6.66 -17.81 6.51
C LYS A 12 -7.30 -16.60 7.21
N PRO A 13 -8.22 -16.82 8.19
CA PRO A 13 -8.86 -15.72 8.90
C PRO A 13 -7.84 -14.95 9.76
N LEU A 14 -8.11 -13.66 9.93
CA LEU A 14 -7.35 -12.78 10.81
C LEU A 14 -8.10 -12.57 12.14
N LYS A 15 -7.35 -12.20 13.19
CA LYS A 15 -7.93 -11.83 14.49
C LYS A 15 -8.78 -10.57 14.36
N ALA A 16 -9.74 -10.38 15.27
CA ALA A 16 -10.54 -9.16 15.35
C ALA A 16 -9.68 -7.89 15.39
N GLY A 17 -10.12 -6.83 14.72
CA GLY A 17 -9.37 -5.59 14.56
C GLY A 17 -8.23 -5.66 13.54
N ARG A 18 -8.02 -6.80 12.88
CA ARG A 18 -7.11 -6.92 11.74
C ARG A 18 -7.87 -7.18 10.45
N GLY A 19 -7.32 -6.73 9.34
CA GLY A 19 -7.94 -6.88 8.02
C GLY A 19 -6.90 -7.09 6.94
N ARG A 20 -7.34 -7.74 5.87
CA ARG A 20 -6.54 -7.99 4.67
C ARG A 20 -7.28 -7.42 3.46
N GLY A 21 -6.58 -6.65 2.65
CA GLY A 21 -7.12 -6.02 1.45
C GLY A 21 -6.20 -6.22 0.27
N ILE A 22 -6.78 -6.46 -0.89
CA ILE A 22 -6.06 -6.68 -2.14
C ILE A 22 -6.41 -5.61 -3.15
N ALA A 23 -5.45 -5.21 -3.96
CA ALA A 23 -5.65 -4.41 -5.16
C ALA A 23 -4.62 -4.79 -6.22
N ALA A 24 -4.93 -4.49 -7.48
CA ALA A 24 -4.03 -4.71 -8.59
C ALA A 24 -4.05 -3.53 -9.55
N ALA A 25 -2.95 -3.33 -10.26
CA ALA A 25 -2.81 -2.35 -11.30
C ALA A 25 -2.06 -2.97 -12.49
N PHE A 26 -2.40 -2.50 -13.69
CA PHE A 26 -1.67 -2.77 -14.92
C PHE A 26 -1.21 -1.44 -15.52
N GLY A 27 0.04 -1.38 -15.94
CA GLY A 27 0.60 -0.23 -16.61
C GLY A 27 2.05 -0.49 -17.02
N TRP A 28 2.52 0.23 -18.04
CA TRP A 28 3.90 0.12 -18.53
C TRP A 28 4.33 -1.30 -18.92
N GLY A 29 3.38 -2.16 -19.33
CA GLY A 29 3.64 -3.57 -19.66
C GLY A 29 3.85 -4.47 -18.43
N SER A 30 3.56 -3.99 -17.22
CA SER A 30 3.70 -4.76 -15.97
C SER A 30 2.37 -4.84 -15.23
N TYR A 31 2.15 -5.99 -14.59
CA TYR A 31 1.04 -6.22 -13.66
C TYR A 31 1.58 -6.25 -12.23
N VAL A 32 0.96 -5.52 -11.32
CA VAL A 32 1.28 -5.56 -9.90
C VAL A 32 0.03 -5.82 -9.10
N ALA A 33 0.07 -6.80 -8.19
CA ALA A 33 -0.96 -7.05 -7.20
C ALA A 33 -0.36 -6.95 -5.80
N GLN A 34 -1.02 -6.20 -4.92
CA GLN A 34 -0.58 -6.03 -3.53
C GLN A 34 -1.68 -6.42 -2.58
N VAL A 35 -1.27 -7.10 -1.50
CA VAL A 35 -2.10 -7.43 -0.35
C VAL A 35 -1.55 -6.71 0.86
N ALA A 36 -2.33 -5.81 1.44
CA ALA A 36 -2.02 -5.16 2.70
C ALA A 36 -2.70 -5.90 3.86
N GLU A 37 -1.97 -6.18 4.93
CA GLU A 37 -2.53 -6.53 6.23
C GLU A 37 -2.41 -5.35 7.18
N VAL A 38 -3.48 -5.06 7.91
CA VAL A 38 -3.54 -3.92 8.82
C VAL A 38 -4.06 -4.32 10.19
N THR A 39 -3.67 -3.55 11.20
CA THR A 39 -4.29 -3.53 12.53
C THR A 39 -4.98 -2.18 12.72
N CYS A 40 -6.26 -2.20 13.08
CA CYS A 40 -7.10 -1.02 13.30
C CYS A 40 -7.76 -1.08 14.70
N ASP A 41 -7.62 -0.01 15.48
CA ASP A 41 -8.38 0.23 16.70
C ASP A 41 -8.75 1.71 16.77
N ALA A 42 -9.97 2.03 16.34
CA ALA A 42 -10.44 3.42 16.30
C ALA A 42 -10.54 4.07 17.69
N LYS A 43 -10.78 3.27 18.75
CA LYS A 43 -10.87 3.80 20.13
C LYS A 43 -9.50 4.18 20.66
N LYS A 44 -8.46 3.41 20.30
CA LYS A 44 -7.06 3.69 20.67
C LYS A 44 -6.32 4.56 19.64
N GLY A 45 -6.99 4.97 18.57
CA GLY A 45 -6.37 5.77 17.50
C GLY A 45 -5.33 5.01 16.68
N VAL A 46 -5.42 3.68 16.59
CA VAL A 46 -4.45 2.83 15.89
C VAL A 46 -4.93 2.56 14.46
N LEU A 47 -4.07 2.89 13.50
CA LEU A 47 -4.10 2.40 12.12
C LEU A 47 -2.65 2.09 11.75
N ARG A 48 -2.31 0.80 11.61
CA ARG A 48 -0.95 0.35 11.32
C ARG A 48 -0.95 -0.67 10.19
N VAL A 49 -0.04 -0.51 9.25
CA VAL A 49 0.21 -1.52 8.21
C VAL A 49 1.17 -2.56 8.78
N ASP A 50 0.69 -3.79 8.92
CA ASP A 50 1.46 -4.90 9.50
C ASP A 50 2.43 -5.50 8.49
N ARG A 51 1.96 -5.67 7.25
CA ARG A 51 2.62 -6.43 6.21
C ARG A 51 2.07 -6.04 4.84
N VAL A 52 2.93 -6.01 3.83
CA VAL A 52 2.52 -5.92 2.42
C VAL A 52 3.13 -7.05 1.62
N VAL A 53 2.30 -7.83 0.93
CA VAL A 53 2.75 -8.85 -0.01
C VAL A 53 2.49 -8.34 -1.42
N CYS A 54 3.52 -8.32 -2.24
CA CYS A 54 3.50 -7.83 -3.61
C CYS A 54 3.84 -8.97 -4.57
N ALA A 55 3.00 -9.16 -5.58
CA ALA A 55 3.36 -9.95 -6.75
C ALA A 55 3.48 -9.01 -7.95
N VAL A 56 4.60 -9.08 -8.67
CA VAL A 56 4.85 -8.31 -9.89
C VAL A 56 5.16 -9.24 -11.05
N ASP A 57 4.47 -9.05 -12.16
CA ASP A 57 4.82 -9.58 -13.47
C ASP A 57 5.28 -8.42 -14.33
N CYS A 58 6.56 -8.40 -14.67
CA CYS A 58 7.18 -7.39 -15.51
C CYS A 58 7.79 -8.01 -16.77
N GLY A 59 7.28 -9.17 -17.20
CA GLY A 59 7.97 -10.02 -18.18
C GLY A 59 9.32 -10.48 -17.64
N THR A 60 10.30 -10.60 -18.52
CA THR A 60 11.66 -11.04 -18.15
C THR A 60 12.31 -10.03 -17.19
N ALA A 61 12.49 -10.42 -15.92
CA ALA A 61 13.15 -9.60 -14.92
C ALA A 61 14.68 -9.58 -15.12
N VAL A 62 15.17 -8.61 -15.90
CA VAL A 62 16.60 -8.46 -16.22
C VAL A 62 17.48 -8.33 -14.97
N ASN A 63 17.03 -7.57 -13.98
CA ASN A 63 17.68 -7.47 -12.68
C ASN A 63 16.63 -7.64 -11.55
N PRO A 64 16.43 -8.87 -11.06
CA PRO A 64 15.43 -9.16 -10.04
C PRO A 64 15.62 -8.40 -8.72
N LEU A 65 16.87 -8.06 -8.35
CA LEU A 65 17.15 -7.29 -7.14
C LEU A 65 16.66 -5.84 -7.27
N SER A 66 16.88 -5.21 -8.43
CA SER A 66 16.36 -3.87 -8.71
C SER A 66 14.84 -3.86 -8.78
N VAL A 67 14.22 -4.88 -9.38
CA VAL A 67 12.75 -5.01 -9.40
C VAL A 67 12.20 -5.08 -7.98
N ARG A 68 12.80 -5.90 -7.11
CA ARG A 68 12.43 -6.00 -5.69
C ARG A 68 12.53 -4.64 -4.98
N ALA A 69 13.67 -3.98 -5.10
CA ALA A 69 13.91 -2.67 -4.47
C ALA A 69 12.91 -1.60 -4.97
N GLN A 70 12.57 -1.61 -6.26
CA GLN A 70 11.57 -0.70 -6.83
C GLN A 70 10.18 -0.97 -6.25
N MET A 71 9.76 -2.23 -6.13
CA MET A 71 8.47 -2.56 -5.51
C MET A 71 8.41 -2.14 -4.04
N GLU A 72 9.47 -2.37 -3.27
CA GLU A 72 9.57 -1.94 -1.87
C GLU A 72 9.50 -0.41 -1.73
N GLY A 73 10.23 0.33 -2.56
CA GLY A 73 10.18 1.79 -2.61
C GLY A 73 8.80 2.32 -3.02
N ALA A 74 8.21 1.75 -4.06
CA ALA A 74 6.92 2.13 -4.59
C ALA A 74 5.76 1.88 -3.60
N ILE A 75 5.81 0.77 -2.86
CA ILE A 75 4.86 0.47 -1.77
C ILE A 75 4.95 1.56 -0.70
N ASN A 76 6.16 1.87 -0.22
CA ASN A 76 6.34 2.92 0.78
C ASN A 76 5.89 4.30 0.26
N PHE A 77 6.18 4.62 -1.00
CA PHE A 77 5.75 5.87 -1.62
C PHE A 77 4.22 5.98 -1.76
N GLY A 78 3.56 4.89 -2.16
CA GLY A 78 2.10 4.82 -2.22
C GLY A 78 1.44 4.89 -0.83
N LEU A 79 2.02 4.24 0.17
CA LEU A 79 1.57 4.32 1.56
C LEU A 79 1.78 5.72 2.17
N ALA A 80 2.86 6.42 1.81
CA ALA A 80 3.08 7.80 2.23
C ALA A 80 1.91 8.70 1.80
N GLN A 81 1.51 8.62 0.53
CA GLN A 81 0.36 9.36 0.00
C GLN A 81 -0.96 8.91 0.63
N ALA A 82 -1.09 7.62 0.96
CA ALA A 82 -2.31 7.10 1.55
C ALA A 82 -2.50 7.50 3.02
N LEU A 83 -1.42 7.62 3.81
CA LEU A 83 -1.47 7.81 5.26
C LEU A 83 -1.04 9.21 5.72
N LYS A 84 -0.22 9.90 4.93
CA LYS A 84 0.48 11.16 5.26
C LYS A 84 0.41 12.12 4.08
N SER A 85 1.43 12.93 3.83
CA SER A 85 1.67 13.67 2.58
C SER A 85 0.48 14.49 2.06
N ALA A 86 -0.30 15.09 2.96
CA ALA A 86 -1.36 16.01 2.59
C ALA A 86 -0.78 17.33 2.09
N ILE A 87 -1.34 17.84 1.00
CA ILE A 87 -1.16 19.22 0.55
C ILE A 87 -2.52 19.91 0.61
N THR A 88 -2.63 20.93 1.45
CA THR A 88 -3.83 21.77 1.57
C THR A 88 -3.57 23.14 0.94
N VAL A 89 -4.64 23.73 0.40
CA VAL A 89 -4.57 25.02 -0.30
C VAL A 89 -5.55 25.99 0.34
N SER A 90 -5.05 27.15 0.76
CA SER A 90 -5.84 28.23 1.35
C SER A 90 -5.44 29.55 0.71
N GLY A 91 -6.42 30.37 0.33
CA GLY A 91 -6.17 31.65 -0.35
C GLY A 91 -5.34 31.53 -1.65
N GLY A 92 -5.43 30.40 -2.36
CA GLY A 92 -4.65 30.13 -3.58
C GLY A 92 -3.19 29.77 -3.35
N ARG A 93 -2.79 29.45 -2.11
CA ARG A 93 -1.42 29.06 -1.76
C ARG A 93 -1.40 27.72 -1.01
N VAL A 94 -0.38 26.92 -1.30
CA VAL A 94 -0.09 25.70 -0.53
C VAL A 94 0.30 26.10 0.90
N GLU A 95 -0.27 25.42 1.89
CA GLU A 95 0.00 25.69 3.30
C GLU A 95 1.28 25.00 3.80
N GLN A 96 1.59 23.80 3.31
CA GLN A 96 2.79 23.06 3.72
C GLN A 96 4.05 23.56 3.02
N SER A 97 5.15 23.65 3.76
CA SER A 97 6.41 24.25 3.32
C SER A 97 7.58 23.27 3.26
N ASN A 98 7.61 22.21 4.10
CA ASN A 98 8.71 21.24 4.18
C ASN A 98 8.31 19.96 4.95
N PHE A 99 9.22 19.02 5.23
CA PHE A 99 8.89 17.72 5.85
C PHE A 99 8.43 17.76 7.31
N HIS A 100 8.38 18.93 7.94
CA HIS A 100 7.80 19.11 9.27
C HIS A 100 6.29 19.33 9.22
N ASP A 101 5.76 19.87 8.11
CA ASP A 101 4.33 20.14 7.89
C ASP A 101 3.74 19.34 6.69
N TYR A 102 4.57 18.91 5.74
CA TYR A 102 4.32 17.85 4.76
C TYR A 102 4.95 16.54 5.22
N GLU A 103 4.23 15.77 6.03
CA GLU A 103 4.77 14.51 6.55
C GLU A 103 5.00 13.49 5.42
N VAL A 104 6.24 13.02 5.29
CA VAL A 104 6.58 11.81 4.54
C VAL A 104 6.46 10.58 5.45
N LEU A 105 6.35 9.39 4.86
CA LEU A 105 6.38 8.14 5.62
C LEU A 105 7.75 7.98 6.32
N ARG A 106 7.74 7.78 7.64
CA ARG A 106 8.97 7.53 8.41
C ARG A 106 9.21 6.04 8.56
N MET A 107 10.42 5.65 8.97
CA MET A 107 10.75 4.24 9.24
C MET A 107 9.81 3.60 10.28
N SER A 108 9.31 4.38 11.24
CA SER A 108 8.33 3.92 12.25
C SER A 108 6.93 3.69 11.68
N ASP A 109 6.61 4.30 10.53
CA ASP A 109 5.31 4.17 9.85
C ASP A 109 5.36 3.08 8.77
N ALA A 110 6.57 2.77 8.26
CA ALA A 110 6.77 1.77 7.22
C ALA A 110 6.34 0.38 7.69
N PRO A 111 5.78 -0.46 6.79
CA PRO A 111 5.47 -1.84 7.13
C PRO A 111 6.75 -2.57 7.55
N PRO A 112 6.77 -3.25 8.71
CA PRO A 112 7.95 -3.98 9.14
C PRO A 112 8.25 -5.20 8.26
N ASN A 113 7.31 -5.61 7.42
CA ASN A 113 7.47 -6.73 6.51
C ASN A 113 6.87 -6.42 5.13
N ILE A 114 7.72 -6.34 4.11
CA ILE A 114 7.35 -6.22 2.71
C ILE A 114 7.93 -7.44 1.98
N GLU A 115 7.06 -8.22 1.35
CA GLU A 115 7.45 -9.39 0.57
C GLU A 115 7.17 -9.14 -0.90
N VAL A 116 8.21 -9.21 -1.73
CA VAL A 116 8.08 -9.09 -3.19
C VAL A 116 8.31 -10.43 -3.85
N HIS A 117 7.36 -10.85 -4.67
CA HIS A 117 7.40 -12.05 -5.49
C HIS A 117 7.34 -11.64 -6.96
N ILE A 118 8.38 -11.99 -7.72
CA ILE A 118 8.45 -11.74 -9.15
C ILE A 118 7.89 -12.97 -9.84
N VAL A 119 6.93 -12.78 -10.73
CA VAL A 119 6.37 -13.84 -11.56
C VAL A 119 7.42 -14.26 -12.57
N ASP A 120 7.62 -15.57 -12.72
CA ASP A 120 8.47 -16.12 -13.78
C ASP A 120 7.71 -16.03 -15.10
N SER A 121 8.07 -15.04 -15.92
CA SER A 121 7.33 -14.64 -17.11
C SER A 121 8.29 -14.50 -18.30
N PRO A 122 8.08 -15.26 -19.40
CA PRO A 122 8.94 -15.19 -20.59
C PRO A 122 8.61 -13.99 -21.50
N GLU A 123 7.65 -13.15 -21.12
CA GLU A 123 7.23 -11.99 -21.90
C GLU A 123 8.33 -10.91 -21.99
N PRO A 124 8.27 -10.00 -22.97
CA PRO A 124 9.18 -8.87 -23.05
C PRO A 124 9.21 -8.03 -21.75
N PRO A 125 10.37 -7.50 -21.34
CA PRO A 125 10.47 -6.69 -20.13
C PRO A 125 9.56 -5.46 -20.16
N GLY A 126 8.76 -5.31 -19.10
CA GLY A 126 7.95 -4.12 -18.80
C GLY A 126 8.66 -3.12 -17.87
N GLY A 127 8.03 -1.96 -17.66
CA GLY A 127 8.51 -0.94 -16.73
C GLY A 127 8.34 -1.38 -15.26
N CYS A 128 9.28 -1.00 -14.38
CA CYS A 128 9.24 -1.35 -12.96
C CYS A 128 9.27 -0.14 -12.00
N GLY A 129 9.46 1.08 -12.49
CA GLY A 129 9.63 2.26 -11.62
C GLY A 129 8.34 2.74 -10.95
N GLU A 130 7.23 2.75 -11.70
CA GLU A 130 5.94 3.28 -11.25
C GLU A 130 4.89 2.21 -10.85
N PRO A 131 4.83 0.99 -11.45
CA PRO A 131 3.71 0.06 -11.24
C PRO A 131 3.42 -0.38 -9.81
N GLY A 132 4.40 -0.29 -8.90
CA GLY A 132 4.20 -0.63 -7.49
C GLY A 132 3.42 0.42 -6.69
N VAL A 133 3.28 1.66 -7.19
CA VAL A 133 2.62 2.75 -6.45
C VAL A 133 1.09 2.64 -6.47
N PRO A 134 0.43 2.47 -7.63
CA PRO A 134 -1.04 2.54 -7.71
C PRO A 134 -1.81 1.55 -6.82
N PRO A 135 -1.39 0.28 -6.63
CA PRO A 135 -2.18 -0.67 -5.84
C PRO A 135 -2.06 -0.47 -4.31
N ALA A 136 -1.11 0.32 -3.81
CA ALA A 136 -0.84 0.44 -2.37
C ALA A 136 -2.03 1.04 -1.58
N ALA A 137 -2.50 2.23 -2.00
CA ALA A 137 -3.62 2.91 -1.35
C ALA A 137 -4.95 2.12 -1.38
N PRO A 138 -5.40 1.55 -2.52
CA PRO A 138 -6.62 0.75 -2.54
C PRO A 138 -6.48 -0.57 -1.78
N ALA A 139 -5.32 -1.23 -1.77
CA ALA A 139 -5.10 -2.42 -0.95
C ALA A 139 -5.26 -2.08 0.54
N LEU A 140 -4.67 -0.97 0.99
CA LEU A 140 -4.84 -0.43 2.34
C LEU A 140 -6.31 -0.10 2.65
N ALA A 141 -7.00 0.63 1.77
CA ALA A 141 -8.42 0.96 1.96
C ALA A 141 -9.30 -0.29 2.12
N ASN A 142 -9.06 -1.30 1.29
CA ASN A 142 -9.77 -2.59 1.34
C ASN A 142 -9.46 -3.33 2.65
N ALA A 143 -8.21 -3.26 3.14
CA ALA A 143 -7.81 -3.89 4.39
C ALA A 143 -8.47 -3.23 5.60
N ILE A 144 -8.55 -1.89 5.61
CA ILE A 144 -9.28 -1.12 6.62
C ILE A 144 -10.76 -1.48 6.62
N PHE A 145 -11.37 -1.56 5.44
CA PHE A 145 -12.78 -1.97 5.33
C PHE A 145 -12.99 -3.39 5.85
N ALA A 146 -12.11 -4.34 5.53
CA ALA A 146 -12.19 -5.70 6.06
C ALA A 146 -12.01 -5.75 7.59
N ALA A 147 -11.15 -4.91 8.17
CA ALA A 147 -10.90 -4.85 9.62
C ALA A 147 -12.05 -4.20 10.42
N THR A 148 -12.73 -3.23 9.83
CA THR A 148 -13.61 -2.29 10.57
C THR A 148 -15.03 -2.17 10.04
N GLY A 149 -15.31 -2.67 8.83
CA GLY A 149 -16.56 -2.42 8.10
C GLY A 149 -16.70 -1.00 7.54
N LYS A 150 -15.72 -0.10 7.75
CA LYS A 150 -15.79 1.31 7.33
C LYS A 150 -15.00 1.57 6.08
N ARG A 151 -15.62 2.28 5.15
CA ARG A 151 -15.01 2.61 3.87
C ARG A 151 -14.45 4.02 3.91
N VAL A 152 -13.13 4.14 3.93
CA VAL A 152 -12.45 5.43 3.88
C VAL A 152 -12.53 5.98 2.46
N ARG A 153 -12.90 7.27 2.33
CA ARG A 153 -13.08 7.95 1.03
C ARG A 153 -12.25 9.22 0.88
N ARG A 154 -11.41 9.53 1.87
CA ARG A 154 -10.58 10.72 1.92
C ARG A 154 -9.16 10.32 2.22
N LEU A 155 -8.21 10.92 1.50
CA LEU A 155 -6.80 10.88 1.83
C LEU A 155 -6.40 12.17 2.56
N PRO A 156 -5.45 12.10 3.49
CA PRO A 156 -4.82 10.87 3.99
C PRO A 156 -5.76 10.10 4.93
N MET A 157 -5.69 8.77 4.93
CA MET A 157 -6.48 7.90 5.80
C MET A 157 -5.93 7.94 7.22
N ARG A 158 -6.76 8.35 8.18
CA ARG A 158 -6.36 8.48 9.59
C ARG A 158 -7.20 7.57 10.46
N ALA A 159 -6.62 7.09 11.57
CA ALA A 159 -7.37 6.34 12.57
C ALA A 159 -8.59 7.12 13.11
N ALA A 160 -8.49 8.45 13.14
CA ALA A 160 -9.59 9.34 13.48
C ALA A 160 -10.81 9.21 12.54
N ASP A 161 -10.58 8.95 11.25
CA ASP A 161 -11.64 8.75 10.25
C ASP A 161 -12.37 7.40 10.44
N LEU A 162 -11.84 6.51 11.29
CA LEU A 162 -12.41 5.19 11.57
C LEU A 162 -13.33 5.18 12.79
N ARG A 163 -13.47 6.30 13.53
CA ARG A 163 -14.43 6.41 14.65
C ARG A 163 -15.86 6.46 14.11
N SER A 164 -16.82 5.93 14.87
CA SER A 164 -18.24 6.06 14.51
C SER A 164 -18.66 7.48 14.85
N ALA A 165 -19.54 8.05 14.02
CA ALA A 165 -20.28 9.25 14.40
C ALA A 165 -21.09 8.96 15.67
#